data_AF-A0A3L5TT84-F1
#
_entry.id   AF-A0A3L5TT84-F1
#
_cell.length_a   1.000
_cell.length_b   1.000
_cell.length_c   1.000
_cell.angle_alpha   90.00
_cell.angle_beta   90.00
_cell.angle_gamma   90.00
#
_symmetry.space_group_name_H-M   'P 1'
#
loop_
_entity.id
_entity.type
_entity.pdbx_description
1 polymer ?
#
loop_
_entity_poly.entity_id
_entity_poly.type
_entity_poly.pdbx_seq_one_letter_code
_entity_poly.pdbx_strand_id
1 'polypeptide(L)'
;MDATNPPGYQNERRPVWHGTNKQALENIINTGFNRSYCNVTAYGKGVYFAVNVSYSASGYSSVDPTDGLKRMLMCKVLAGEYTVGNSAMKTPPPKTQSAAGSHILYDSTTNNVTSPIMFVIYHDSQAVAEYRVTFK
;
A
#
# COMPACT_ATOMS: atom_id res chain seq x y z
N MET A 1 12.70 2.19 -6.39
CA MET A 1 12.06 3.44 -6.83
C MET A 1 12.83 3.94 -8.01
N ASP A 2 12.11 4.50 -8.97
CA ASP A 2 12.75 5.04 -10.16
C ASP A 2 13.68 6.21 -9.78
N ALA A 3 14.87 6.27 -10.38
CA ALA A 3 15.84 7.35 -10.17
C ALA A 3 15.35 8.69 -10.75
N THR A 4 14.17 8.70 -11.38
CA THR A 4 13.56 9.83 -12.06
C THR A 4 12.67 10.69 -11.18
N ASN A 5 12.42 10.30 -9.92
CA ASN A 5 11.65 11.14 -9.01
C ASN A 5 12.40 12.44 -8.73
N PRO A 6 11.71 13.60 -8.67
CA PRO A 6 12.37 14.89 -8.46
C PRO A 6 13.28 14.89 -7.22
N PRO A 7 14.43 15.57 -7.26
CA PRO A 7 15.27 15.74 -6.07
C PRO A 7 14.45 16.33 -4.90
N GLY A 8 14.58 15.72 -3.72
CA GLY A 8 13.83 16.12 -2.52
C GLY A 8 12.38 15.63 -2.46
N TYR A 9 11.91 14.83 -3.44
CA TYR A 9 10.57 14.26 -3.39
C TYR A 9 10.42 13.30 -2.20
N GLN A 10 9.31 13.44 -1.47
CA GLN A 10 8.99 12.56 -0.34
C GLN A 10 8.51 11.20 -0.84
N ASN A 11 9.48 10.32 -1.03
CA ASN A 11 9.30 8.97 -1.56
C ASN A 11 8.70 7.98 -0.55
N GLU A 12 9.12 8.07 0.71
CA GLU A 12 8.62 7.22 1.79
C GLU A 12 7.36 7.81 2.42
N ARG A 13 6.34 6.97 2.59
CA ARG A 13 5.13 7.27 3.34
C ARG A 13 5.13 6.43 4.62
N ARG A 14 5.10 7.13 5.74
CA ARG A 14 5.09 6.57 7.10
C ARG A 14 4.49 7.59 8.07
N PRO A 15 3.66 7.17 9.05
CA PRO A 15 3.09 5.83 9.16
C PRO A 15 1.98 5.61 8.14
N VAL A 16 1.91 4.39 7.60
CA VAL A 16 0.73 3.89 6.87
C VAL A 16 0.31 2.54 7.43
N TRP A 17 -0.94 2.17 7.24
CA TRP A 17 -1.59 1.10 7.99
C TRP A 17 -2.14 0.01 7.08
N HIS A 18 -1.83 -1.24 7.39
CA HIS A 18 -2.37 -2.40 6.68
C HIS A 18 -3.17 -3.27 7.65
N GLY A 19 -4.50 -3.22 7.55
CA GLY A 19 -5.40 -4.09 8.30
C GLY A 19 -5.53 -5.44 7.62
N THR A 20 -5.52 -6.53 8.40
CA THR A 20 -5.66 -7.88 7.87
C THR A 20 -6.10 -8.85 8.97
N ASN A 21 -6.27 -10.14 8.66
CA ASN A 21 -6.50 -11.18 9.66
C ASN A 21 -5.19 -11.72 10.26
N LYS A 22 -5.27 -12.41 11.40
CA LYS A 22 -4.08 -12.95 12.10
C LYS A 22 -3.20 -13.82 11.21
N GLN A 23 -3.78 -14.74 10.46
CA GLN A 23 -3.01 -15.67 9.64
C GLN A 23 -2.23 -14.94 8.54
N ALA A 24 -2.89 -14.03 7.83
CA ALA A 24 -2.26 -13.22 6.79
C ALA A 24 -1.21 -12.26 7.38
N LEU A 25 -1.45 -11.71 8.57
CA LEU A 25 -0.47 -10.88 9.27
C LEU A 25 0.82 -11.64 9.58
N GLU A 26 0.70 -12.85 10.15
CA GLU A 26 1.88 -13.67 10.48
C GLU A 26 2.62 -14.08 9.19
N ASN A 27 1.91 -14.35 8.10
CA ASN A 27 2.56 -14.57 6.81
C ASN A 27 3.34 -13.33 6.36
N ILE A 28 2.75 -12.13 6.40
CA ILE A 28 3.40 -10.88 6.00
C ILE A 28 4.66 -10.62 6.84
N ILE A 29 4.63 -10.88 8.14
CA ILE A 29 5.81 -10.71 9.01
C ILE A 29 6.96 -11.63 8.59
N ASN A 30 6.65 -12.87 8.21
CA ASN A 30 7.66 -13.87 7.91
C ASN A 30 8.20 -13.79 6.47
N THR A 31 7.35 -13.42 5.50
CA THR A 31 7.67 -13.50 4.07
C THR A 31 7.57 -12.17 3.32
N GLY A 32 7.17 -11.10 4.01
CA GLY A 32 6.88 -9.82 3.39
C GLY A 32 5.49 -9.76 2.76
N PHE A 33 5.19 -8.61 2.14
CA PHE A 33 3.93 -8.44 1.41
C PHE A 33 3.96 -9.26 0.12
N ASN A 34 2.80 -9.80 -0.28
CA ASN A 34 2.67 -10.48 -1.55
C ASN A 34 1.30 -10.13 -2.16
N ARG A 35 1.33 -9.34 -3.23
CA ARG A 35 0.12 -8.87 -3.92
C ARG A 35 -0.76 -9.97 -4.51
N SER A 36 -0.24 -11.18 -4.73
CA SER A 36 -1.04 -12.29 -5.28
C SER A 36 -2.14 -12.76 -4.32
N TYR A 37 -2.03 -12.40 -3.03
CA TYR A 37 -3.05 -12.66 -2.00
C TYR A 37 -4.05 -11.50 -1.81
N CYS A 38 -3.89 -10.38 -2.53
CA CYS A 38 -4.74 -9.21 -2.37
C CYS A 38 -5.96 -9.25 -3.30
N ASN A 39 -7.16 -9.20 -2.72
CA ASN A 39 -8.43 -9.24 -3.46
C ASN A 39 -9.05 -7.84 -3.68
N VAL A 40 -8.51 -6.80 -3.05
CA VAL A 40 -8.98 -5.42 -3.22
C VAL A 40 -8.44 -4.87 -4.53
N THR A 41 -9.32 -4.29 -5.35
CA THR A 41 -8.92 -3.81 -6.67
C THR A 41 -9.33 -2.37 -6.96
N ALA A 42 -10.06 -1.64 -6.11
CA ALA A 42 -10.63 -0.32 -6.45
C ALA A 42 -9.67 0.67 -7.16
N TYR A 43 -8.42 0.76 -6.70
CA TYR A 43 -7.38 1.66 -7.23
C TYR A 43 -6.16 0.91 -7.78
N GLY A 44 -6.33 -0.37 -8.13
CA GLY A 44 -5.28 -1.21 -8.69
C GLY A 44 -5.19 -2.59 -8.05
N LYS A 45 -4.59 -3.54 -8.77
CA LYS A 45 -4.33 -4.92 -8.33
C LYS A 45 -2.98 -4.99 -7.63
N GLY A 46 -2.94 -4.45 -6.42
CA GLY A 46 -1.73 -4.33 -5.60
C GLY A 46 -2.03 -4.44 -4.11
N VAL A 47 -1.05 -4.07 -3.29
CA VAL A 47 -1.17 -4.07 -1.83
C VAL A 47 -1.56 -2.68 -1.34
N TYR A 48 -2.61 -2.61 -0.52
CA TYR A 48 -3.22 -1.36 -0.07
C TYR A 48 -2.71 -0.96 1.31
N PHE A 49 -2.42 0.33 1.48
CA PHE A 49 -1.99 0.92 2.74
C PHE A 49 -2.79 2.19 2.99
N ALA A 50 -3.45 2.28 4.15
CA ALA A 50 -4.22 3.47 4.52
C ALA A 50 -3.35 4.50 5.23
N VAL A 51 -3.59 5.79 4.99
CA VAL A 51 -2.99 6.89 5.75
C VAL A 51 -3.59 6.96 7.15
N ASN A 52 -4.92 6.80 7.25
CA ASN A 52 -5.62 6.83 8.53
C ASN A 52 -5.77 5.44 9.13
N VAL A 53 -5.35 5.30 10.40
CA VAL A 53 -5.42 4.05 11.15
C VAL A 53 -6.84 3.49 11.24
N SER A 54 -7.85 4.36 11.37
CA SER A 54 -9.25 3.96 11.49
C SER A 54 -9.78 3.21 10.26
N TYR A 55 -9.27 3.53 9.07
CA TYR A 55 -9.67 2.85 7.84
C TYR A 55 -9.27 1.37 7.87
N SER A 56 -8.01 1.11 8.22
CA SER A 56 -7.49 -0.26 8.38
C SER A 56 -8.06 -0.98 9.58
N ALA A 57 -8.23 -0.27 10.71
CA ALA A 57 -8.76 -0.84 11.94
C ALA A 57 -10.22 -1.27 11.77
N SER A 58 -11.09 -0.43 11.22
CA SER A 58 -12.52 -0.71 11.11
C SER A 58 -12.88 -1.59 9.92
N GLY A 59 -12.25 -1.38 8.77
CA GLY A 59 -12.64 -2.04 7.51
C GLY A 59 -11.94 -3.37 7.22
N TYR A 60 -10.71 -3.57 7.71
CA TYR A 60 -9.83 -4.64 7.20
C TYR A 60 -9.17 -5.50 8.27
N SER A 61 -9.13 -5.04 9.52
CA SER A 61 -8.62 -5.84 10.64
C SER A 61 -9.75 -6.70 11.19
N SER A 62 -9.73 -8.00 10.91
CA SER A 62 -10.77 -8.91 11.43
C SER A 62 -10.51 -9.28 12.89
N VAL A 63 -11.58 -9.45 13.67
CA VAL A 63 -11.49 -10.02 15.02
C VAL A 63 -11.07 -11.49 14.91
N ASP A 64 -10.02 -11.88 15.64
CA ASP A 64 -9.65 -13.27 15.78
C ASP A 64 -10.61 -13.96 16.77
N PRO A 65 -11.33 -15.03 16.36
CA PRO A 65 -12.28 -15.71 17.24
C PRO A 65 -11.62 -16.41 18.45
N THR A 66 -10.30 -16.63 18.43
CA THR A 66 -9.59 -17.33 19.50
C THR A 66 -9.30 -16.45 20.72
N ASP A 67 -9.09 -15.15 20.53
CA ASP A 67 -8.76 -14.21 21.60
C ASP A 67 -9.60 -12.93 21.59
N GLY A 68 -10.47 -12.74 20.58
CA GLY A 68 -11.31 -11.57 20.43
C GLY A 68 -10.53 -10.30 20.07
N LEU A 69 -9.28 -10.41 19.61
CA LEU A 69 -8.41 -9.27 19.29
C LEU A 69 -8.31 -9.05 17.78
N LYS A 70 -8.18 -7.79 17.40
CA LYS A 70 -7.89 -7.33 16.04
C LYS A 70 -6.40 -7.04 15.91
N ARG A 71 -5.87 -7.21 14.70
CA ARG A 71 -4.45 -7.01 14.42
C ARG A 71 -4.25 -6.26 13.11
N MET A 72 -3.26 -5.39 13.08
CA MET A 72 -2.85 -4.64 11.89
C MET A 72 -1.36 -4.33 11.93
N LEU A 73 -0.82 -3.89 10.80
CA LEU A 73 0.58 -3.50 10.66
C LEU A 73 0.71 -2.00 10.47
N MET A 74 1.63 -1.37 11.22
CA MET A 74 2.19 -0.07 10.85
C MET A 74 3.37 -0.33 9.91
N CYS A 75 3.38 0.34 8.77
CA CYS A 75 4.34 0.09 7.71
C CYS A 75 5.03 1.39 7.26
N LYS A 76 6.19 1.21 6.63
CA LYS A 76 6.80 2.15 5.69
C LYS A 76 6.50 1.68 4.28
N VAL A 77 6.16 2.61 3.41
CA VAL A 77 5.92 2.32 2.00
C VAL A 77 6.67 3.31 1.11
N LEU A 78 7.38 2.78 0.13
CA LEU A 78 7.99 3.51 -0.97
C LEU A 78 6.92 3.85 -2.03
N ALA A 79 6.06 4.81 -1.69
CA ALA A 79 4.95 5.23 -2.56
C ALA A 79 5.43 6.08 -3.75
N GLY A 80 6.59 6.75 -3.60
CA GLY A 80 7.19 7.55 -4.67
C GLY A 80 6.22 8.57 -5.28
N GLU A 81 6.36 8.84 -6.57
CA GLU A 81 5.36 9.60 -7.31
C GLU A 81 4.14 8.72 -7.57
N TYR A 82 2.95 9.22 -7.24
CA TYR A 82 1.70 8.47 -7.39
C TYR A 82 0.65 9.22 -8.19
N THR A 83 -0.28 8.46 -8.76
CA THR A 83 -1.44 8.98 -9.49
C THR A 83 -2.73 8.26 -9.10
N VAL A 84 -3.88 8.76 -9.55
CA VAL A 84 -5.16 8.09 -9.30
C VAL A 84 -5.18 6.73 -10.00
N GLY A 85 -5.50 5.67 -9.25
CA GLY A 85 -5.61 4.31 -9.77
C GLY A 85 -7.01 3.95 -10.24
N ASN A 86 -7.12 2.80 -10.91
CA ASN A 86 -8.40 2.15 -11.21
C ASN A 86 -8.29 0.61 -11.11
N SER A 87 -9.42 -0.07 -11.15
CA SER A 87 -9.49 -1.50 -10.87
C SER A 87 -8.93 -2.46 -11.91
N ALA A 88 -8.68 -1.98 -13.13
CA ALA A 88 -8.04 -2.77 -14.17
C ALA A 88 -6.50 -2.78 -14.05
N MET A 89 -5.90 -1.81 -13.33
CA MET A 89 -4.45 -1.62 -13.31
C MET A 89 -3.71 -2.79 -12.62
N LYS A 90 -2.75 -3.39 -13.33
CA LYS A 90 -1.81 -4.40 -12.79
C LYS A 90 -0.43 -3.81 -12.46
N THR A 91 -0.16 -2.63 -12.98
CA THR A 91 1.04 -1.81 -12.75
C THR A 91 0.58 -0.35 -12.73
N PRO A 92 1.37 0.58 -12.15
CA PRO A 92 1.10 2.00 -12.28
C PRO A 92 1.10 2.42 -13.76
N PRO A 93 0.36 3.48 -14.13
CA PRO A 93 0.40 4.01 -15.50
C PRO A 93 1.71 4.80 -15.75
N PRO A 94 2.06 5.07 -17.02
CA PRO A 94 3.17 5.97 -17.37
C PRO A 94 3.01 7.38 -16.79
N LYS A 95 4.12 8.05 -16.44
CA LYS A 95 4.11 9.45 -16.01
C LYS A 95 3.73 10.37 -17.18
N THR A 96 2.85 11.34 -16.95
CA THR A 96 2.28 12.23 -17.99
C THR A 96 3.31 13.18 -18.60
N GLN A 97 4.35 13.54 -17.85
CA GLN A 97 5.42 14.44 -18.31
C GLN A 97 6.56 13.71 -19.03
N SER A 98 6.49 12.38 -19.11
CA SER A 98 7.51 11.61 -19.80
C SER A 98 7.34 11.77 -21.32
N ALA A 99 8.45 11.91 -22.04
CA ALA A 99 8.47 11.98 -23.50
C ALA A 99 7.66 10.82 -24.11
N ALA A 100 6.98 11.07 -25.23
CA ALA A 100 6.22 10.05 -25.94
C ALA A 100 7.10 8.81 -26.20
N GLY A 101 6.69 7.65 -25.68
CA GLY A 101 7.47 6.39 -25.75
C GLY A 101 8.34 6.08 -24.52
N SER A 102 8.34 6.92 -23.49
CA SER A 102 9.02 6.61 -22.23
C SER A 102 8.32 5.50 -21.44
N HIS A 103 9.11 4.56 -20.93
CA HIS A 103 8.66 3.47 -20.05
C HIS A 103 8.66 3.85 -18.56
N ILE A 104 8.80 5.14 -18.23
CA ILE A 104 8.79 5.64 -16.85
C ILE A 104 7.35 5.62 -16.32
N LEU A 105 7.11 4.76 -15.32
CA LEU A 105 5.83 4.63 -14.63
C LEU A 105 5.82 5.47 -13.35
N TYR A 106 4.62 5.81 -12.86
CA TYR A 106 4.46 6.17 -11.45
C TYR A 106 4.95 5.03 -10.54
N ASP A 107 5.32 5.32 -9.30
CA ASP A 107 5.77 4.29 -8.35
C ASP A 107 4.59 3.58 -7.66
N SER A 108 3.46 4.29 -7.50
CA SER A 108 2.25 3.76 -6.86
C SER A 108 0.98 4.41 -7.39
N THR A 109 -0.19 3.91 -6.98
CA THR A 109 -1.47 4.59 -7.20
C THR A 109 -2.14 5.00 -5.88
N THR A 110 -3.13 5.89 -5.96
CA THR A 110 -3.92 6.37 -4.83
C THR A 110 -5.39 6.59 -5.22
N ASN A 111 -6.22 6.95 -4.25
CA ASN A 111 -7.61 7.34 -4.47
C ASN A 111 -7.76 8.81 -4.91
N ASN A 112 -6.87 9.69 -4.46
CA ASN A 112 -6.89 11.13 -4.76
C ASN A 112 -5.47 11.70 -4.62
N VAL A 113 -4.98 12.40 -5.64
CA VAL A 113 -3.60 12.93 -5.64
C VAL A 113 -3.41 14.12 -4.70
N THR A 114 -4.45 14.94 -4.52
CA THR A 114 -4.41 16.16 -3.70
C THR A 114 -4.47 15.84 -2.21
N SER A 115 -5.31 14.87 -1.84
CA SER A 115 -5.47 14.41 -0.45
C SER A 115 -5.59 12.88 -0.41
N PRO A 116 -4.45 12.17 -0.52
CA PRO A 116 -4.45 10.72 -0.54
C PRO A 116 -4.83 10.19 0.85
N ILE A 117 -5.77 9.26 0.90
CA ILE A 117 -6.07 8.50 2.14
C ILE A 117 -5.51 7.08 2.08
N MET A 118 -4.95 6.68 0.94
CA MET A 118 -4.33 5.38 0.74
C MET A 118 -3.31 5.38 -0.38
N PHE A 119 -2.43 4.39 -0.36
CA PHE A 119 -1.49 4.07 -1.42
C PHE A 119 -1.61 2.60 -1.80
N VAL A 120 -1.48 2.32 -3.10
CA VAL A 120 -1.45 0.97 -3.67
C VAL A 120 -0.11 0.76 -4.34
N ILE A 121 0.67 -0.21 -3.85
CA ILE A 121 1.97 -0.58 -4.43
C ILE A 121 1.87 -1.83 -5.28
N TYR A 122 2.82 -1.96 -6.19
CA TYR A 122 2.84 -3.03 -7.19
C TYR A 122 4.15 -3.83 -7.15
N HIS A 123 5.05 -3.58 -6.21
CA HIS A 123 6.19 -4.45 -5.97
C HIS A 123 6.24 -4.82 -4.49
N ASP A 124 6.39 -6.11 -4.22
CA ASP A 124 6.32 -6.69 -2.88
C ASP A 124 7.39 -6.10 -1.94
N SER A 125 8.53 -5.69 -2.50
CA SER A 125 9.64 -5.04 -1.78
C SER A 125 9.48 -3.52 -1.58
N GLN A 126 8.37 -2.89 -2.01
CA GLN A 126 8.10 -1.47 -1.76
C GLN A 126 7.57 -1.18 -0.36
N ALA A 127 7.32 -2.20 0.46
CA ALA A 127 6.81 -2.01 1.81
C ALA A 127 7.58 -2.84 2.83
N VAL A 128 7.70 -2.27 4.02
CA VAL A 128 8.23 -2.95 5.21
C VAL A 128 7.22 -2.80 6.34
N ALA A 129 6.83 -3.93 6.93
CA ALA A 129 6.06 -3.94 8.17
C ALA A 129 7.01 -3.66 9.34
N GLU A 130 6.79 -2.57 10.06
CA GLU A 130 7.67 -2.17 11.17
C GLU A 130 7.13 -2.57 12.53
N TYR A 131 5.81 -2.48 12.70
CA TYR A 131 5.16 -2.80 13.96
C TYR A 131 3.90 -3.62 13.73
N ARG A 132 3.73 -4.64 14.57
CA ARG A 132 2.45 -5.34 14.77
C ARG A 132 1.67 -4.64 15.88
N VAL A 133 0.46 -4.19 15.57
CA VAL A 133 -0.46 -3.61 16.55
C VAL A 133 -1.59 -4.61 16.82
N THR A 134 -1.84 -4.86 18.10
CA THR A 134 -2.94 -5.73 18.57
C THR A 134 -3.88 -4.89 19.45
N PHE A 135 -5.18 -4.94 19.18
CA PHE A 135 -6.18 -4.07 19.81
C PHE A 135 -7.55 -4.76 19.86
N LYS A 136 -8.56 -4.09 20.44
CA LYS A 136 -9.96 -4.53 20.47
C LYS A 136 -10.79 -3.62 19.59
#